data_AF-A0A537D7P8-F1
#
_entry.id   AF-A0A537D7P8-F1
#
_cell.length_a   1.000
_cell.length_b   1.000
_cell.length_c   1.000
_cell.angle_alpha   90.00
_cell.angle_beta   90.00
_cell.angle_gamma   90.00
#
_symmetry.space_group_name_H-M   'P 1'
#
loop_
_entity.id
_entity.type
_entity.pdbx_description
1 polymer ?
#
loop_
_entity_poly.entity_id
_entity_poly.type
_entity_poly.pdbx_seq_one_letter_code
_entity_poly.pdbx_strand_id
1 'polypeptide(L)'
;MKRKVFAVLLVAAQPFVALPAHAVPNIEHLTVKPSGGAPAEVEIAVSINRPTPLDLSCDAILQTGDGSKPQRLEYGLGDRRTKIIKYTYKTAGTYRVKVSGTGQHACAGTREARISVGTAAQSAKATEKTAAKPKCPRGWTLVADSFKGERYTCRADPPAQALKCGGGTKYFAKNGEIGCR
;
A
#
# COMPACT_ATOMS: atom_id res chain seq x y z
N MET A 1 64.25 -6.17 -51.63
CA MET A 1 63.64 -4.85 -51.88
C MET A 1 62.32 -5.03 -52.62
N LYS A 2 61.18 -4.87 -51.95
CA LYS A 2 59.83 -4.89 -52.57
C LYS A 2 58.84 -4.14 -51.67
N ARG A 3 57.93 -3.42 -52.32
CA ARG A 3 57.20 -2.21 -51.89
C ARG A 3 56.07 -2.46 -50.89
N LYS A 4 55.79 -1.42 -50.10
CA LYS A 4 54.64 -1.22 -49.19
C LYS A 4 53.30 -1.28 -49.93
N VAL A 5 52.26 -1.82 -49.27
CA VAL A 5 50.86 -1.42 -49.50
C VAL A 5 50.18 -1.35 -48.11
N PHE A 6 49.81 -0.13 -47.70
CA PHE A 6 48.94 0.12 -46.55
C PHE A 6 47.49 0.00 -47.05
N ALA A 7 46.76 -1.00 -46.57
CA ALA A 7 45.33 -1.11 -46.79
C ALA A 7 44.59 -0.42 -45.63
N VAL A 8 43.98 0.73 -45.92
CA VAL A 8 43.05 1.43 -45.02
C VAL A 8 41.73 0.66 -45.04
N LEU A 9 41.40 0.00 -43.94
CA LEU A 9 40.11 -0.67 -43.74
C LEU A 9 39.08 0.36 -43.24
N LEU A 10 38.20 0.80 -44.13
CA LEU A 10 36.97 1.53 -43.80
C LEU A 10 35.94 0.52 -43.27
N VAL A 11 35.74 0.47 -41.96
CA VAL A 11 34.66 -0.29 -41.32
C VAL A 11 33.39 0.56 -41.39
N ALA A 12 32.44 0.15 -42.24
CA ALA A 12 31.14 0.77 -42.36
C ALA A 12 30.31 0.54 -41.08
N ALA A 13 29.94 1.63 -40.40
CA ALA A 13 28.99 1.60 -39.29
C ALA A 13 27.58 1.32 -39.83
N GLN A 14 27.03 0.16 -39.50
CA GLN A 14 25.65 -0.20 -39.84
C GLN A 14 24.68 0.64 -38.98
N PRO A 15 23.68 1.31 -39.58
CA PRO A 15 22.65 1.98 -38.80
C PRO A 15 21.77 0.94 -38.12
N PHE A 16 21.81 0.92 -36.78
CA PHE A 16 20.81 0.24 -35.97
C PHE A 16 19.45 0.89 -36.25
N VAL A 17 18.64 0.25 -37.09
CA VAL A 17 17.23 0.61 -37.24
C VAL A 17 16.52 0.19 -35.96
N ALA A 18 16.22 1.16 -35.10
CA ALA A 18 15.37 0.95 -33.94
C ALA A 18 13.97 0.54 -34.43
N LEU A 19 13.61 -0.72 -34.24
CA LEU A 19 12.26 -1.20 -34.50
C LEU A 19 11.27 -0.39 -33.65
N PRO A 20 10.15 0.08 -34.21
CA PRO A 20 9.15 0.80 -33.45
C PRO A 20 8.61 -0.14 -32.38
N ALA A 21 8.69 0.27 -31.11
CA ALA A 21 8.05 -0.43 -30.01
C ALA A 21 6.56 -0.53 -30.32
N HIS A 22 6.10 -1.71 -30.76
CA HIS A 22 4.69 -1.94 -31.01
C HIS A 22 3.93 -1.65 -29.71
N ALA A 23 2.93 -0.80 -29.82
CA ALA A 23 2.14 -0.27 -28.72
C ALA A 23 1.19 -1.34 -28.17
N VAL A 24 1.76 -2.37 -27.52
CA VAL A 24 1.05 -3.51 -26.94
C VAL A 24 0.41 -3.07 -25.61
N PRO A 25 -0.84 -3.47 -25.31
CA PRO A 25 -1.43 -3.26 -24.00
C PRO A 25 -0.55 -3.81 -22.88
N ASN A 26 -0.34 -3.04 -21.83
CA ASN A 26 0.54 -3.44 -20.73
C ASN A 26 -0.19 -3.41 -19.39
N ILE A 27 0.25 -4.27 -18.47
CA ILE A 27 -0.18 -4.19 -17.08
C ILE A 27 0.46 -2.95 -16.47
N GLU A 28 -0.38 -2.01 -16.03
CA GLU A 28 0.05 -0.72 -15.51
C GLU A 28 0.20 -0.81 -13.99
N HIS A 29 -0.90 -1.19 -13.31
CA HIS A 29 -0.98 -1.23 -11.86
C HIS A 29 -1.55 -2.57 -11.35
N LEU A 30 -0.99 -3.02 -10.23
CA LEU A 30 -1.57 -4.03 -9.35
C LEU A 30 -1.68 -3.41 -7.96
N THR A 31 -2.88 -3.31 -7.45
CA THR A 31 -3.15 -2.86 -6.08
C THR A 31 -3.88 -3.95 -5.33
N VAL A 32 -3.47 -4.21 -4.08
CA VAL A 32 -4.12 -5.17 -3.20
C VAL A 32 -4.34 -4.50 -1.86
N LYS A 33 -5.59 -4.49 -1.39
CA LYS A 33 -5.98 -3.86 -0.13
C LYS A 33 -6.95 -4.78 0.63
N PRO A 34 -6.99 -4.73 1.97
CA PRO A 34 -8.08 -5.34 2.72
C PRO A 34 -9.42 -4.77 2.25
N SER A 35 -10.45 -5.61 2.10
CA SER A 35 -11.76 -5.16 1.59
C SER A 35 -12.58 -4.34 2.59
N GLY A 36 -12.13 -4.28 3.85
CA GLY A 36 -12.90 -3.73 4.97
C GLY A 36 -14.03 -4.65 5.46
N GLY A 37 -14.24 -5.79 4.80
CA GLY A 37 -15.16 -6.85 5.19
C GLY A 37 -14.49 -7.91 6.06
N ALA A 38 -14.46 -9.15 5.58
CA ALA A 38 -13.88 -10.24 6.35
C ALA A 38 -12.35 -10.04 6.56
N PRO A 39 -11.79 -10.46 7.71
CA PRO A 39 -10.37 -10.31 8.07
C PRO A 39 -9.37 -10.84 7.03
N ALA A 40 -9.77 -11.87 6.28
CA ALA A 40 -8.98 -12.51 5.24
C ALA A 40 -9.43 -12.15 3.82
N GLU A 41 -10.39 -11.25 3.68
CA GLU A 41 -10.88 -10.76 2.39
C GLU A 41 -10.09 -9.54 1.93
N VAL A 42 -9.69 -9.57 0.67
CA VAL A 42 -8.95 -8.51 0.01
C VAL A 42 -9.66 -8.12 -1.27
N GLU A 43 -9.47 -6.87 -1.65
CA GLU A 43 -9.79 -6.35 -2.96
C GLU A 43 -8.51 -6.20 -3.78
N ILE A 44 -8.48 -6.89 -4.93
CA ILE A 44 -7.38 -6.87 -5.88
C ILE A 44 -7.83 -6.08 -7.10
N ALA A 45 -7.19 -4.94 -7.34
CA ALA A 45 -7.41 -4.11 -8.52
C ALA A 45 -6.24 -4.28 -9.50
N VAL A 46 -6.56 -4.70 -10.72
CA VAL A 46 -5.61 -4.84 -11.82
C VAL A 46 -5.98 -3.89 -12.94
N SER A 47 -5.07 -2.98 -13.28
CA SER A 47 -5.25 -1.97 -14.32
C SER A 47 -4.30 -2.21 -15.48
N ILE A 48 -4.82 -2.08 -16.69
CA ILE A 48 -4.04 -2.10 -17.92
C ILE A 48 -4.02 -0.73 -18.59
N ASN A 49 -2.92 -0.43 -19.26
CA ASN A 49 -2.82 0.70 -20.17
C ASN A 49 -2.93 0.21 -21.61
N ARG A 50 -3.76 0.90 -22.40
CA ARG A 50 -3.90 0.68 -23.85
C ARG A 50 -3.33 1.92 -24.56
N PRO A 51 -2.11 1.83 -25.11
CA PRO A 51 -1.43 2.99 -25.69
C PRO A 51 -2.06 3.47 -27.00
N THR A 52 -2.80 2.59 -27.71
CA THR A 52 -3.50 2.95 -28.94
C THR A 52 -5.00 3.17 -28.68
N PRO A 53 -5.67 4.08 -29.43
CA PRO A 53 -7.12 4.19 -29.44
C PRO A 53 -7.82 2.97 -30.05
N LEU A 54 -7.08 2.17 -30.83
CA LEU A 54 -7.50 0.83 -31.21
C LEU A 54 -7.69 0.03 -29.93
N ASP A 55 -8.93 -0.34 -29.62
CA ASP A 55 -9.22 -1.30 -28.56
C ASP A 55 -8.48 -2.59 -28.91
N LEU A 56 -7.33 -2.79 -28.26
CA LEU A 56 -6.58 -4.04 -28.33
C LEU A 56 -6.96 -4.84 -27.10
N SER A 57 -7.38 -6.09 -27.33
CA SER A 57 -7.60 -7.03 -26.25
C SER A 57 -6.26 -7.53 -25.70
N CYS A 58 -6.24 -7.87 -24.42
CA CYS A 58 -5.12 -8.61 -23.87
C CYS A 58 -5.53 -9.46 -22.67
N ASP A 59 -4.80 -10.54 -22.44
CA ASP A 59 -5.05 -11.49 -21.36
C ASP A 59 -3.92 -11.44 -20.33
N ALA A 60 -4.31 -11.52 -19.06
CA ALA A 60 -3.43 -11.64 -17.92
C ALA A 60 -3.82 -12.82 -17.02
N ILE A 61 -2.89 -13.27 -16.21
CA ILE A 61 -3.10 -14.31 -15.21
C ILE A 61 -2.74 -13.75 -13.84
N LEU A 62 -3.68 -13.85 -12.90
CA LEU A 62 -3.54 -13.42 -11.52
C LEU A 62 -3.23 -14.63 -10.64
N GLN A 63 -2.14 -14.53 -9.89
CA GLN A 63 -1.70 -15.52 -8.91
C GLN A 63 -1.75 -14.88 -7.52
N THR A 64 -2.51 -15.47 -6.61
CA THR A 64 -2.71 -14.96 -5.23
C THR A 64 -1.58 -15.35 -4.28
N GLY A 65 -0.74 -16.31 -4.66
CA GLY A 65 0.45 -16.70 -3.91
C GLY A 65 0.19 -17.65 -2.74
N ASP A 66 -1.05 -18.10 -2.54
CA ASP A 66 -1.47 -19.10 -1.55
C ASP A 66 -1.56 -20.53 -2.11
N GLY A 67 -1.12 -20.73 -3.36
CA GLY A 67 -1.20 -22.02 -4.06
C GLY A 67 -2.56 -22.30 -4.71
N SER A 68 -3.51 -21.37 -4.63
CA SER A 68 -4.79 -21.49 -5.32
C SER A 68 -4.64 -21.42 -6.83
N LYS A 69 -5.65 -21.93 -7.56
CA LYS A 69 -5.66 -21.90 -9.03
C LYS A 69 -5.53 -20.45 -9.53
N PRO A 70 -4.61 -20.16 -10.47
CA PRO A 70 -4.51 -18.83 -11.05
C PRO A 70 -5.82 -18.42 -11.74
N GLN A 71 -6.18 -17.15 -11.59
CA GLN A 71 -7.37 -16.58 -12.21
C GLN A 71 -7.00 -15.90 -13.54
N ARG A 72 -7.68 -16.25 -14.63
CA ARG A 72 -7.51 -15.55 -15.91
C ARG A 72 -8.29 -14.24 -15.90
N LEU A 73 -7.66 -13.18 -16.39
CA LEU A 73 -8.23 -11.85 -16.58
C LEU A 73 -8.18 -11.51 -18.06
N GLU A 74 -9.33 -11.55 -18.71
CA GLU A 74 -9.44 -11.24 -20.14
C GLU A 74 -9.86 -9.78 -20.28
N TYR A 75 -9.11 -8.94 -20.97
CA TYR A 75 -9.50 -7.55 -21.24
C TYR A 75 -9.97 -7.46 -22.68
N GLY A 76 -11.29 -7.49 -22.87
CA GLY A 76 -11.93 -7.37 -24.18
C GLY A 76 -11.93 -5.95 -24.74
N LEU A 77 -12.50 -5.83 -25.93
CA LEU A 77 -12.78 -4.53 -26.55
C LEU A 77 -13.91 -3.85 -25.77
N GLY A 78 -13.77 -2.56 -25.44
CA GLY A 78 -14.76 -1.84 -24.63
C GLY A 78 -14.78 -2.18 -23.13
N ASP A 79 -14.01 -3.18 -22.68
CA ASP A 79 -13.86 -3.47 -21.25
C ASP A 79 -13.23 -2.29 -20.50
N ARG A 80 -13.62 -2.14 -19.23
CA ARG A 80 -12.93 -1.24 -18.31
C ARG A 80 -11.47 -1.65 -18.18
N ARG A 81 -10.58 -0.66 -18.23
CA ARG A 81 -9.13 -0.84 -18.05
C ARG A 81 -8.75 -1.41 -16.68
N THR A 82 -9.61 -1.21 -15.67
CA THR A 82 -9.40 -1.72 -14.32
C THR A 82 -10.45 -2.79 -13.99
N LYS A 83 -9.99 -3.96 -13.55
CA LYS A 83 -10.82 -5.02 -12.98
C LYS A 83 -10.57 -5.12 -11.48
N ILE A 84 -11.66 -5.25 -10.73
CA ILE A 84 -11.66 -5.36 -9.27
C ILE A 84 -12.16 -6.76 -8.91
N ILE A 85 -11.38 -7.47 -8.10
CA ILE A 85 -11.61 -8.87 -7.75
C ILE A 85 -11.60 -8.95 -6.23
N LYS A 86 -12.67 -9.50 -5.65
CA LYS A 86 -12.69 -9.85 -4.23
C LYS A 86 -12.15 -11.25 -4.06
N TYR A 87 -11.18 -11.42 -3.16
CA TYR A 87 -10.54 -12.70 -2.89
C TYR A 87 -10.42 -12.92 -1.39
N THR A 88 -10.74 -14.13 -0.93
CA THR A 88 -10.68 -14.50 0.48
C THR A 88 -9.64 -15.58 0.69
N TYR A 89 -8.59 -15.26 1.45
CA TYR A 89 -7.57 -16.24 1.82
C TYR A 89 -8.10 -17.21 2.87
N LYS A 90 -7.73 -18.49 2.72
CA LYS A 90 -8.11 -19.55 3.68
C LYS A 90 -7.34 -19.46 4.98
N THR A 91 -6.09 -19.02 4.91
CA THR A 91 -5.19 -18.92 6.06
C THR A 91 -4.74 -17.48 6.25
N ALA A 92 -4.45 -17.12 7.50
CA ALA A 92 -3.80 -15.84 7.80
C ALA A 92 -2.33 -15.94 7.42
N GLY A 93 -1.77 -14.86 6.90
CA GLY A 93 -0.40 -14.85 6.41
C GLY A 93 -0.07 -13.66 5.53
N THR A 94 1.18 -13.61 5.08
CA THR A 94 1.64 -12.63 4.09
C THR A 94 1.76 -13.32 2.74
N TYR A 95 1.08 -12.76 1.74
CA TYR A 95 1.01 -13.31 0.40
C TYR A 95 1.62 -12.34 -0.61
N ARG A 96 2.22 -12.92 -1.66
CA ARG A 96 2.71 -12.19 -2.83
C ARG A 96 1.72 -12.43 -3.97
N VAL A 97 0.95 -11.40 -4.26
CA VAL A 97 0.05 -11.39 -5.41
C VAL A 97 0.85 -10.98 -6.64
N LYS A 98 0.74 -11.75 -7.71
CA LYS A 98 1.44 -11.52 -8.97
C LYS A 98 0.44 -11.51 -10.11
N VAL A 99 0.62 -10.59 -11.05
CA VAL A 99 -0.10 -10.59 -12.32
C VAL A 99 0.89 -10.49 -13.48
N SER A 100 0.68 -11.30 -14.51
CA SER A 100 1.51 -11.32 -15.72
C SER A 100 0.65 -11.59 -16.94
N GLY A 101 1.11 -11.21 -18.13
CA GLY A 101 0.44 -11.59 -19.38
C GLY A 101 0.33 -13.10 -19.57
N THR A 102 -0.70 -13.55 -20.30
CA THR A 102 -0.89 -14.96 -20.64
C THR A 102 -1.54 -15.12 -22.02
N GLY A 103 -1.37 -16.28 -22.66
CA GLY A 103 -2.00 -16.59 -23.95
C GLY A 103 -1.36 -15.89 -25.16
N GLN A 104 -2.05 -15.97 -26.31
CA GLN A 104 -1.58 -15.44 -27.60
C GLN A 104 -1.61 -13.90 -27.65
N HIS A 105 -2.51 -13.28 -26.88
CA HIS A 105 -2.62 -11.82 -26.74
C HIS A 105 -2.24 -11.40 -25.32
N ALA A 106 -1.07 -11.82 -24.85
CA ALA A 106 -0.63 -11.53 -23.49
C ALA A 106 -0.45 -10.02 -23.25
N CYS A 107 -1.02 -9.50 -22.15
CA CYS A 107 -0.71 -8.14 -21.71
C CYS A 107 0.79 -8.05 -21.39
N ALA A 108 1.47 -7.01 -21.87
CA ALA A 108 2.89 -6.84 -21.63
C ALA A 108 3.19 -6.57 -20.14
N GLY A 109 4.28 -7.17 -19.65
CA GLY A 109 4.82 -6.92 -18.32
C GLY A 109 4.32 -7.85 -17.21
N THR A 110 4.78 -7.54 -16.01
CA THR A 110 4.46 -8.26 -14.78
C THR A 110 4.44 -7.27 -13.63
N ARG A 111 3.52 -7.46 -12.68
CA ARG A 111 3.42 -6.67 -11.45
C ARG A 111 3.24 -7.59 -10.26
N GLU A 112 3.79 -7.15 -9.13
CA GLU A 112 3.69 -7.87 -7.87
C GLU A 112 3.31 -6.91 -6.75
N ALA A 113 2.49 -7.39 -5.83
CA ALA A 113 2.10 -6.68 -4.62
C ALA A 113 2.15 -7.65 -3.43
N ARG A 114 2.41 -7.12 -2.23
CA ARG A 114 2.38 -7.89 -1.00
C ARG A 114 1.18 -7.48 -0.18
N ILE A 115 0.51 -8.46 0.41
CA ILE A 115 -0.60 -8.23 1.34
C ILE A 115 -0.45 -9.14 2.55
N SER A 116 -0.67 -8.58 3.74
CA SER A 116 -0.81 -9.36 4.97
C SER A 116 -2.27 -9.42 5.35
N VAL A 117 -2.79 -10.62 5.54
CA VAL A 117 -4.15 -10.87 6.00
C VAL A 117 -4.11 -11.52 7.38
N GLY A 118 -4.97 -11.05 8.26
CA GLY A 118 -5.06 -11.50 9.64
C GLY A 118 -6.21 -12.46 9.87
N THR A 119 -6.18 -13.14 11.02
CA THR A 119 -7.38 -13.77 11.58
C THR A 119 -8.36 -12.72 12.11
N ALA A 120 -9.62 -13.09 12.30
CA ALA A 120 -10.62 -12.22 12.95
C ALA A 120 -10.14 -11.64 14.28
N ALA A 121 -9.46 -12.45 15.09
CA ALA A 121 -8.89 -12.03 16.36
C ALA A 121 -7.72 -11.02 16.21
N GLN A 122 -6.90 -11.14 15.16
CA GLN A 122 -5.82 -10.19 14.88
C GLN A 122 -6.34 -8.89 14.29
N SER A 123 -7.38 -8.95 13.45
CA SER A 123 -8.03 -7.74 12.90
C SER A 123 -8.75 -6.96 14.00
N ALA A 124 -9.40 -7.62 14.96
CA ALA A 124 -9.97 -6.95 16.14
C ALA A 124 -8.92 -6.17 16.94
N LYS A 125 -7.74 -6.78 17.20
CA LYS A 125 -6.62 -6.10 17.88
C LYS A 125 -6.01 -4.96 17.06
N ALA A 126 -5.99 -5.06 15.73
CA ALA A 126 -5.46 -4.01 14.86
C ALA A 126 -6.40 -2.79 14.79
N THR A 127 -7.72 -3.02 14.77
CA THR A 127 -8.72 -1.95 14.85
C THR A 127 -8.67 -1.25 16.21
N GLU A 128 -8.44 -1.99 17.29
CA GLU A 128 -8.25 -1.42 18.63
C GLU A 128 -6.97 -0.57 18.74
N LYS A 129 -5.90 -0.95 18.02
CA LYS A 129 -4.62 -0.20 17.96
C LYS A 129 -4.66 1.02 17.04
N THR A 130 -5.63 1.09 16.12
CA THR A 130 -5.78 2.18 15.13
C THR A 130 -6.97 3.10 15.45
N ALA A 131 -7.65 2.89 16.57
CA ALA A 131 -8.45 3.95 17.16
C ALA A 131 -7.51 5.12 17.45
N ALA A 132 -7.71 6.25 16.75
CA ALA A 132 -6.92 7.45 16.94
C ALA A 132 -6.85 7.76 18.44
N LYS A 133 -5.63 7.91 18.98
CA LYS A 133 -5.44 8.32 20.37
C LYS A 133 -6.35 9.53 20.63
N PRO A 134 -7.22 9.48 21.64
CA PRO A 134 -8.15 10.58 21.91
C PRO A 134 -7.35 11.84 22.22
N LYS A 135 -7.78 12.95 21.63
CA LYS A 135 -7.15 14.26 21.83
C LYS A 135 -7.85 14.97 22.99
N CYS A 136 -7.08 15.38 23.98
CA CYS A 136 -7.57 16.26 25.05
C CYS A 136 -7.61 17.72 24.55
N PRO A 137 -8.47 18.58 25.14
CA PRO A 137 -8.47 20.02 24.89
C PRO A 137 -7.11 20.66 25.21
N ARG A 138 -6.87 21.89 24.71
CA ARG A 138 -5.65 22.64 25.04
C ARG A 138 -5.53 22.84 26.56
N GLY A 139 -4.34 22.60 27.12
CA GLY A 139 -4.07 22.68 28.56
C GLY A 139 -4.49 21.43 29.34
N TRP A 140 -4.77 20.31 28.65
CA TRP A 140 -5.11 19.04 29.24
C TRP A 140 -4.30 17.91 28.59
N THR A 141 -3.77 17.01 29.41
CA THR A 141 -3.03 15.83 28.98
C THR A 141 -3.84 14.56 29.25
N LEU A 142 -3.77 13.61 28.32
CA LEU A 142 -4.36 12.29 28.47
C LEU A 142 -3.67 11.55 29.63
N VAL A 143 -4.44 11.09 30.61
CA VAL A 143 -3.92 10.27 31.71
C VAL A 143 -3.42 8.95 31.14
N ALA A 144 -2.16 8.62 31.38
CA ALA A 144 -1.56 7.35 30.95
C ALA A 144 -2.44 6.18 31.40
N ASP A 145 -2.62 5.19 30.52
CA ASP A 145 -3.42 3.98 30.76
C ASP A 145 -4.91 4.21 31.11
N SER A 146 -5.43 5.44 30.98
CA SER A 146 -6.87 5.73 31.12
C SER A 146 -7.69 5.36 29.88
N PHE A 147 -7.03 5.16 28.74
CA PHE A 147 -7.67 4.88 27.47
C PHE A 147 -8.13 3.42 27.41
N LYS A 148 -9.46 3.22 27.37
CA LYS A 148 -10.14 1.92 27.23
C LYS A 148 -11.22 2.04 26.15
N GLY A 149 -10.83 1.85 24.89
CA GLY A 149 -11.75 2.03 23.75
C GLY A 149 -12.20 3.50 23.65
N GLU A 150 -13.49 3.76 23.76
CA GLU A 150 -14.04 5.13 23.70
C GLU A 150 -13.94 5.90 25.03
N ARG A 151 -13.61 5.22 26.14
CA ARG A 151 -13.47 5.85 27.46
C ARG A 151 -12.04 6.30 27.69
N TYR A 152 -11.85 7.57 28.06
CA TYR A 152 -10.55 8.12 28.41
C TYR A 152 -10.69 9.24 29.45
N THR A 153 -9.59 9.55 30.14
CA THR A 153 -9.56 10.64 31.11
C THR A 153 -8.48 11.64 30.73
N CYS A 154 -8.86 12.91 30.62
CA CYS A 154 -7.94 14.02 30.50
C CYS A 154 -7.72 14.64 31.89
N ARG A 155 -6.50 15.06 32.19
CA ARG A 155 -6.15 15.81 33.39
C ARG A 155 -5.58 17.16 32.96
N ALA A 156 -5.97 18.23 33.66
CA ALA A 156 -5.42 19.56 33.43
C ALA A 156 -3.89 19.54 33.63
N ASP A 157 -3.19 20.23 32.74
CA ASP A 157 -1.74 20.35 32.83
C ASP A 157 -1.35 21.15 34.08
N PRO A 158 -0.35 20.70 34.85
CA PRO A 158 0.16 21.50 35.95
C PRO A 158 0.74 22.82 35.39
N PRO A 159 0.61 23.93 36.11
CA PRO A 159 1.19 25.19 35.69
C PRO A 159 2.71 25.05 35.57
N ALA A 160 3.31 25.75 34.60
CA ALA A 160 4.75 25.72 34.35
C ALA A 160 5.57 26.16 35.58
N GLN A 161 4.96 26.90 36.50
CA GLN A 161 5.54 27.32 37.77
C GLN A 161 4.54 27.08 38.90
N ALA A 162 5.04 26.60 40.04
CA ALA A 162 4.24 26.47 41.25
C ALA A 162 3.68 27.84 41.68
N LEU A 163 2.47 27.85 42.23
CA LEU A 163 1.86 29.07 42.75
C LEU A 163 2.73 29.61 43.90
N LYS A 164 2.96 30.93 43.90
CA LYS A 164 3.64 31.60 45.01
C LYS A 164 2.69 31.73 46.19
N CYS A 165 2.81 30.81 47.12
CA CYS A 165 1.99 30.78 48.33
C CYS A 165 2.53 31.75 49.40
N GLY A 166 1.64 32.54 50.01
CA GLY A 166 1.96 33.48 51.09
C GLY A 166 1.68 32.89 52.49
N GLY A 167 2.14 33.56 53.54
CA GLY A 167 1.72 33.26 54.92
C GLY A 167 2.17 31.88 55.46
N GLY A 168 3.27 31.32 54.95
CA GLY A 168 3.79 30.01 55.38
C GLY A 168 3.05 28.79 54.80
N THR A 169 2.06 29.01 53.92
CA THR A 169 1.34 27.93 53.22
C THR A 169 2.20 27.31 52.13
N LYS A 170 1.97 26.02 51.85
CA LYS A 170 2.69 25.26 50.82
C LYS A 170 1.83 25.10 49.58
N TYR A 171 2.49 25.13 48.42
CA TYR A 171 1.85 24.78 47.16
C TYR A 171 1.41 23.32 47.16
N PHE A 172 0.21 23.05 46.66
CA PHE A 172 -0.25 21.69 46.36
C PHE A 172 -0.83 21.61 44.95
N ALA A 173 -0.63 20.45 44.33
CA ALA A 173 -1.29 20.03 43.10
C ALA A 173 -1.71 18.58 43.25
N LYS A 174 -3.00 18.31 43.38
CA LYS A 174 -3.52 16.94 43.55
C LYS A 174 -4.89 16.83 42.86
N ASN A 175 -5.11 15.73 42.14
CA ASN A 175 -6.40 15.41 41.51
C ASN A 175 -6.99 16.50 40.57
N GLY A 176 -6.16 17.37 40.00
CA GLY A 176 -6.62 18.47 39.14
C GLY A 176 -6.95 19.76 39.89
N GLU A 177 -6.75 19.79 41.22
CA GLU A 177 -6.81 21.00 42.03
C GLU A 177 -5.39 21.52 42.28
N ILE A 178 -5.21 22.83 42.17
CA ILE A 178 -4.00 23.54 42.57
C ILE A 178 -4.36 24.62 43.60
N GLY A 179 -3.46 24.87 44.54
CA GLY A 179 -3.68 25.93 45.53
C GLY A 179 -2.57 26.03 46.54
N CYS A 180 -2.84 26.80 47.59
CA CYS A 180 -1.96 27.02 48.74
C CYS A 180 -2.69 26.58 50.00
N ARG A 181 -2.05 25.73 50.82
CA ARG A 181 -2.61 25.26 52.10
C ARG A 181 -1.52 24.93 53.11
#